data_AF-A0A821M9T7-F1
#
_entry.id   AF-A0A821M9T7-F1
#
_cell.length_a   1.000
_cell.length_b   1.000
_cell.length_c   1.000
_cell.angle_alpha   90.00
_cell.angle_beta   90.00
_cell.angle_gamma   90.00
#
_symmetry.space_group_name_H-M   'P 1'
#
loop_
_entity.id
_entity.type
_entity.pdbx_description
1 polymer ?
#
loop_
_entity_poly.entity_id
_entity_poly.type
_entity_poly.pdbx_seq_one_letter_code
_entity_poly.pdbx_strand_id
1 'polypeptide(L)' 'MRKLAPTGIAAAEIGGMTIHSFLGEQRNSGKPRTIKLGDSKLEKEWRLVEYLLIDEMSM' A
#
# COMPACT_ATOMS: atom_id res chain seq x y z
N MET A 1 11.78 3.42 -5.14
CA MET A 1 10.45 3.90 -5.58
C MET A 1 9.41 2.80 -5.40
N ARG A 2 8.29 3.09 -4.73
CA ARG A 2 7.17 2.16 -4.51
C ARG A 2 6.04 2.51 -5.47
N LYS A 3 5.51 1.51 -6.19
CA LYS A 3 4.40 1.66 -7.12
C LYS A 3 3.18 0.92 -6.60
N LEU A 4 2.07 1.62 -6.42
CA LEU A 4 0.84 1.08 -5.87
C LEU A 4 -0.34 1.38 -6.79
N ALA A 5 -1.36 0.53 -6.73
CA ALA A 5 -2.66 0.81 -7.35
C ALA A 5 -3.79 0.22 -6.47
N PRO A 6 -5.05 0.66 -6.61
CA PRO A 6 -6.16 0.12 -5.82
C PRO A 6 -6.53 -1.31 -6.23
N THR A 7 -6.38 -1.67 -7.51
CA THR A 7 -6.77 -2.97 -8.05
C THR A 7 -5.56 -3.81 -8.45
N GLY A 8 -5.74 -5.14 -8.44
CA GLY A 8 -4.67 -6.07 -8.83
C GLY A 8 -4.25 -5.92 -10.30
N ILE A 9 -5.18 -5.58 -11.19
CA ILE A 9 -4.91 -5.40 -12.61
C ILE A 9 -4.06 -4.13 -12.81
N ALA A 10 -4.49 -2.98 -12.28
CA ALA A 10 -3.72 -1.73 -12.39
C ALA A 10 -2.33 -1.85 -11.74
N ALA A 11 -2.24 -2.54 -10.60
CA ALA A 11 -0.97 -2.78 -9.94
C ALA A 11 -0.03 -3.64 -10.82
N ALA A 12 -0.56 -4.65 -11.53
CA ALA A 12 0.23 -5.49 -12.42
C ALA A 12 0.77 -4.70 -13.62
N GLU A 13 -0.04 -3.82 -14.22
CA GLU A 13 0.36 -2.99 -15.37
C GLU A 13 1.54 -2.07 -15.05
N ILE A 14 1.61 -1.50 -13.85
CA ILE A 14 2.73 -0.65 -13.43
C ILE A 14 3.92 -1.45 -12.83
N GLY A 15 3.82 -2.78 -12.74
CA GLY A 15 4.80 -3.63 -12.06
C GLY A 15 4.90 -3.34 -10.56
N GLY A 16 3.77 -3.05 -9.93
CA GLY A 16 3.62 -2.69 -8.53
C GLY A 16 2.83 -3.72 -7.72
N MET A 17 2.19 -3.26 -6.65
CA MET A 17 1.30 -4.08 -5.82
C MET A 17 0.08 -3.28 -5.39
N THR A 18 -0.94 -3.95 -4.88
CA THR A 18 -2.12 -3.23 -4.40
C THR A 18 -1.81 -2.44 -3.12
N ILE A 19 -2.50 -1.31 -2.93
CA ILE A 19 -2.43 -0.51 -1.70
C ILE A 19 -2.73 -1.39 -0.48
N HIS A 20 -3.75 -2.26 -0.58
CA HIS A 20 -4.16 -3.16 0.49
C HIS A 20 -3.07 -4.18 0.85
N SER A 21 -2.46 -4.81 -0.15
CA SER A 21 -1.35 -5.74 0.06
C SER A 21 -0.16 -5.05 0.73
N PHE A 22 0.14 -3.81 0.35
CA PHE A 22 1.25 -3.05 0.92
C PHE A 22 1.01 -2.64 2.38
N LEU A 23 -0.21 -2.17 2.70
CA LEU A 23 -0.58 -1.80 4.06
C LEU A 23 -0.85 -3.01 4.98
N GLY A 24 -0.86 -4.22 4.42
CA GLY A 24 -1.23 -5.42 5.17
C GLY A 24 -2.67 -5.36 5.68
N GLU A 25 -3.56 -4.74 4.91
CA GLU A 25 -5.00 -4.65 5.20
C GLU A 25 -5.70 -5.95 4.82
N GLN A 26 -6.57 -6.43 5.71
CA GLN A 26 -7.49 -7.53 5.43
C GLN A 26 -8.82 -6.95 4.96
N ARG A 27 -9.46 -7.59 3.98
CA ARG A 27 -10.81 -7.24 3.53
C ARG A 27 -11.76 -7.25 4.75
N ASN A 28 -12.61 -6.22 4.86
CA ASN A 28 -13.68 -6.07 5.87
C ASN A 28 -13.32 -5.45 7.24
N SER A 29 -12.22 -4.71 7.39
CA SER A 29 -12.07 -3.78 8.51
C SER A 29 -12.96 -2.55 8.25
N GLY A 30 -14.26 -2.62 8.55
CA GLY A 30 -15.18 -1.47 8.47
C GLY A 30 -14.83 -0.31 9.42
N LYS A 31 -13.67 -0.37 10.09
CA LYS A 31 -13.16 0.61 11.03
C LYS A 31 -11.78 1.08 10.54
N PRO A 32 -11.51 2.40 10.54
CA PRO A 32 -10.18 2.92 10.28
C PRO A 32 -9.14 2.24 11.19
N ARG A 33 -8.10 1.68 10.60
CA ARG A 33 -6.98 1.11 11.35
C ARG A 33 -6.00 2.22 11.71
N THR A 34 -5.76 2.42 13.00
CA THR A 34 -4.62 3.23 13.45
C THR A 34 -3.36 2.39 13.35
N ILE A 35 -2.48 2.71 12.41
CA ILE A 35 -1.13 2.15 12.36
C ILE A 35 -0.32 2.88 13.43
N LYS A 36 0.09 2.16 14.48
CA LYS A 36 0.98 2.70 15.50
C LYS A 36 2.42 2.71 14.98
N LEU A 37 3.12 3.80 15.24
CA LEU A 37 4.58 3.87 15.10
C LEU A 37 5.21 2.74 15.95
N GLY A 38 6.16 1.98 15.39
CA GLY A 38 6.73 0.78 16.02
C GLY A 38 6.21 -0.56 15.47
N ASP A 39 5.24 -0.58 14.54
CA ASP A 39 4.89 -1.80 13.81
C ASP A 39 6.05 -2.20 12.87
N SER A 40 6.90 -3.08 13.39
CA SER A 40 8.27 -3.27 12.91
C SER A 40 8.40 -3.67 11.44
N LYS A 41 7.37 -4.26 10.84
CA LYS A 41 7.42 -4.68 9.43
C LYS A 41 7.06 -3.54 8.49
N LEU A 42 5.90 -2.92 8.70
CA LEU A 42 5.44 -1.83 7.84
C LEU A 42 6.36 -0.61 7.99
N GLU A 43 6.80 -0.27 9.20
CA GLU A 43 7.72 0.84 9.41
C GLU A 43 9.06 0.64 8.65
N LYS A 44 9.61 -0.57 8.65
CA LYS A 44 10.83 -0.89 7.88
C LYS A 44 10.59 -0.76 6.37
N GLU A 45 9.46 -1.25 5.89
CA GLU A 45 9.09 -1.17 4.48
C GLU A 45 8.93 0.28 4.01
N TRP A 46 8.34 1.16 4.84
CA TRP A 46 8.17 2.59 4.54
C TRP A 46 9.45 3.40 4.68
N ARG A 47 10.33 3.05 5.61
CA ARG A 47 11.58 3.79 5.87
C ARG A 47 12.49 3.90 4.65
N LEU A 48 12.41 2.94 3.73
CA LEU A 48 13.21 2.88 2.50
C LEU A 48 12.48 3.47 1.27
N VAL A 49 11.26 3.97 1.44
CA VAL A 49 10.46 4.52 0.33
C VAL A 49 10.73 6.02 0.21
N GLU A 50 11.56 6.39 -0.77
CA GLU A 50 11.82 7.80 -1.11
C GLU A 50 10.77 8.41 -2.05
N TYR A 51 10.12 7.55 -2.86
CA TYR A 51 9.13 7.96 -3.86
C TYR A 51 7.97 6.98 -3.86
N LEU A 52 6.76 7.52 -3.87
CA LEU A 52 5.51 6.78 -3.94
C LEU A 52 4.75 7.18 -5.21
N LEU A 53 4.51 6.21 -6.09
CA LEU A 53 3.68 6.36 -7.28
C LEU A 53 2.38 5.59 -7.05
N ILE A 54 1.25 6.28 -7.21
CA ILE A 54 -0.07 5.68 -7.09
C ILE A 54 -0.78 5.84 -8.44
N ASP A 55 -1.13 4.71 -9.04
CA ASP A 55 -1.91 4.65 -10.27
C ASP A 55 -3.40 4.46 -9.97
N GLU A 56 -4.24 4.83 -10.92
CA GLU A 56 -5.70 4.74 -10.84
C GLU A 56 -6.30 5.39 -9.57
N MET A 57 -5.78 6.57 -9.22
CA MET A 57 -6.16 7.30 -8.00
C MET A 57 -7.64 7.73 -7.96
N SER A 58 -8.32 7.76 -9.11
CA SER A 58 -9.73 8.14 -9.24
C SER A 58 -10.72 7.03 -8.89
N MET A 59 -10.24 5.82 -8.62
CA MET A 59 -11.05 4.62 -8.39
C MET A 59 -11.49 4.45 -6.94
#